data_AF-A0AA43D6K2-F1
#
_entry.id   AF-A0AA43D6K2-F1
#
_cell.length_a   1.000
_cell.length_b   1.000
_cell.length_c   1.000
_cell.angle_alpha   90.00
_cell.angle_beta   90.00
_cell.angle_gamma   90.00
#
_symmetry.space_group_name_H-M   'P 1'
#
loop_
_entity.id
_entity.type
_entity.pdbx_description
1 polymer ?
#
loop_
_entity_poly.entity_id
_entity_poly.type
_entity_poly.pdbx_seq_one_letter_code
_entity_poly.pdbx_strand_id
1 'polypeptide(L)'
;MKTKLHSYVFVLLFPLTASAQDATEIPLWASGAPGFESRKNEPTIAKDWWIKNIHNPTLTIYLPPKEKATGAAVVICPGGGHRELVFNAEGHDPAVFLNSIGVAAFVVKYRLAREENSVYTIDKHVREDAYRAIRTVRNRAREWNVDPTRIGMLGFSAGGEVVALV
;
A
#
# COMPACT_ATOMS: atom_id res chain seq x y z
N MET A 1 38.61 -50.35 37.10
CA MET A 1 38.75 -49.21 36.17
C MET A 1 37.51 -48.34 36.29
N LYS A 2 37.64 -47.07 36.73
CA LYS A 2 36.53 -46.10 36.82
C LYS A 2 36.55 -45.24 35.55
N THR A 3 35.54 -45.34 34.70
CA THR A 3 35.39 -44.51 33.50
C THR A 3 34.71 -43.18 33.87
N LYS A 4 35.39 -42.05 33.61
CA LYS A 4 34.84 -40.70 33.74
C LYS A 4 34.13 -40.30 32.45
N LEU A 5 32.82 -40.06 32.52
CA LEU A 5 32.02 -39.57 31.39
C LEU A 5 32.18 -38.04 31.29
N HIS A 6 32.74 -37.54 30.19
CA HIS A 6 32.86 -36.11 29.91
C HIS A 6 31.62 -35.66 29.15
N SER A 7 30.83 -34.75 29.74
CA SER A 7 29.68 -34.14 29.07
C SER A 7 30.15 -32.99 28.18
N TYR A 8 29.92 -33.11 26.87
CA TYR A 8 30.12 -32.02 25.92
C TYR A 8 28.80 -31.27 25.73
N VAL A 9 28.80 -29.98 26.06
CA VAL A 9 27.65 -29.09 25.82
C VAL A 9 27.76 -28.55 24.39
N PHE A 10 26.82 -28.93 23.54
CA PHE A 10 26.68 -28.40 22.18
C PHE A 10 25.81 -27.13 22.24
N VAL A 11 26.40 -25.97 21.94
CA VAL A 11 25.65 -24.72 21.75
C VAL A 11 25.21 -24.65 20.29
N LEU A 12 23.93 -24.85 20.04
CA LEU A 12 23.30 -24.68 18.73
C LEU A 12 23.04 -23.19 18.48
N LEU A 13 23.85 -22.58 17.61
CA LEU A 13 23.57 -21.26 17.03
C LEU A 13 22.49 -21.41 15.94
N PHE A 14 21.28 -20.92 16.23
CA PHE A 14 20.24 -20.80 15.21
C PHE A 14 20.47 -19.54 14.37
N PRO A 15 20.48 -19.63 13.03
CA PRO A 15 20.55 -18.46 12.17
C PRO A 15 19.22 -17.69 12.26
N LEU A 16 19.28 -16.40 12.58
CA LEU A 16 18.13 -15.51 12.42
C LEU A 16 17.89 -15.29 10.91
N THR A 17 16.87 -15.92 10.37
CA THR A 17 16.33 -15.55 9.07
C THR A 17 15.46 -14.30 9.24
N ALA A 18 15.94 -13.17 8.74
CA ALA A 18 15.11 -11.98 8.58
C ALA A 18 14.10 -12.24 7.44
N SER A 19 12.83 -12.43 7.79
CA SER A 19 11.74 -12.45 6.80
C SER A 19 11.51 -11.01 6.34
N ALA A 20 11.72 -10.75 5.05
CA ALA A 20 11.20 -9.54 4.43
C ALA A 20 9.68 -9.60 4.52
N GLN A 21 9.08 -8.69 5.28
CA GLN A 21 7.64 -8.65 5.45
C GLN A 21 7.05 -8.08 4.15
N ASP A 22 6.45 -8.94 3.33
CA ASP A 22 5.70 -8.50 2.15
C ASP A 22 4.70 -7.42 2.57
N ALA A 23 4.68 -6.30 1.84
CA ALA A 23 3.77 -5.21 2.14
C ALA A 23 2.33 -5.73 2.08
N THR A 24 1.57 -5.52 3.16
CA THR A 24 0.18 -6.01 3.21
C THR A 24 -0.67 -5.21 2.24
N GLU A 25 -1.31 -5.89 1.29
CA GLU A 25 -2.18 -5.28 0.30
C GLU A 25 -3.63 -5.72 0.52
N ILE A 26 -4.55 -4.76 0.53
CA ILE A 26 -5.99 -5.01 0.71
C ILE A 26 -6.80 -4.42 -0.45
N PRO A 27 -7.86 -5.09 -0.94
CA PRO A 27 -8.75 -4.50 -1.92
C PRO A 27 -9.59 -3.38 -1.31
N LEU A 28 -9.82 -2.31 -2.09
CA LEU A 28 -10.74 -1.23 -1.71
C LEU A 28 -12.21 -1.70 -1.72
N TRP A 29 -12.51 -2.67 -2.57
CA TRP A 29 -13.86 -3.19 -2.80
C TRP A 29 -13.88 -4.70 -2.60
N ALA A 30 -14.68 -5.19 -1.66
CA ALA A 30 -14.70 -6.62 -1.30
C ALA A 30 -15.07 -7.52 -2.50
N SER A 31 -16.02 -7.07 -3.32
CA SER A 31 -16.52 -7.81 -4.48
C SER A 31 -15.97 -7.31 -5.82
N GLY A 32 -14.95 -6.45 -5.82
CA GLY A 32 -14.48 -5.74 -7.02
C GLY A 32 -15.09 -4.35 -7.14
N ALA A 33 -14.51 -3.52 -8.01
CA ALA A 33 -14.95 -2.13 -8.15
C ALA A 33 -16.40 -2.04 -8.65
N PRO A 34 -17.24 -1.15 -8.09
CA PRO A 34 -18.66 -1.05 -8.45
C PRO A 34 -18.87 -0.88 -9.96
N GLY A 35 -19.69 -1.74 -10.55
CA GLY A 35 -19.99 -1.76 -11.99
C GLY A 35 -18.92 -2.44 -12.86
N PHE A 36 -17.85 -2.94 -12.25
CA PHE A 36 -16.74 -3.64 -12.91
C PHE A 36 -16.31 -4.88 -12.13
N GLU A 37 -17.22 -5.48 -11.36
CA GLU A 37 -16.98 -6.66 -10.53
C GLU A 37 -16.48 -7.84 -11.37
N SER A 38 -16.96 -7.96 -12.62
CA SER A 38 -16.52 -8.98 -13.58
C SER A 38 -15.03 -8.90 -13.92
N ARG A 39 -14.43 -7.70 -13.80
CA ARG A 39 -13.02 -7.43 -14.10
C ARG A 39 -12.10 -7.63 -12.89
N LYS A 40 -12.64 -7.95 -11.70
CA LYS A 40 -11.89 -8.03 -10.43
C LYS A 40 -10.67 -8.94 -10.51
N ASN A 41 -10.77 -10.04 -11.24
CA ASN A 41 -9.73 -11.06 -11.31
C ASN A 41 -8.76 -10.84 -12.48
N GLU A 42 -8.95 -9.79 -13.29
CA GLU A 42 -7.96 -9.41 -14.29
C GLU A 42 -6.67 -8.99 -13.59
N PRO A 43 -5.51 -9.57 -13.95
CA PRO A 43 -4.29 -9.38 -13.19
C PRO A 43 -3.74 -7.97 -13.39
N THR A 44 -3.36 -7.34 -12.28
CA THR A 44 -2.51 -6.15 -12.32
C THR A 44 -1.16 -6.50 -12.95
N ILE A 45 -0.67 -5.64 -13.82
CA ILE A 45 0.63 -5.79 -14.49
C ILE A 45 1.63 -4.87 -13.80
N ALA A 46 2.63 -5.45 -13.13
CA ALA A 46 3.72 -4.71 -12.53
C ALA A 46 5.03 -4.98 -13.30
N LYS A 47 5.79 -3.93 -13.56
CA LYS A 47 7.18 -3.98 -14.07
C LYS A 47 8.07 -3.10 -13.19
N ASP A 48 9.37 -3.07 -13.47
CA ASP A 48 10.43 -2.41 -12.68
C ASP A 48 9.97 -1.25 -11.78
N TRP A 49 9.44 -0.17 -12.38
CA TRP A 49 9.05 1.04 -11.65
C TRP A 49 7.56 1.39 -11.72
N TRP A 50 6.75 0.62 -12.47
CA TRP A 50 5.35 0.96 -12.74
C TRP A 50 4.35 -0.17 -12.58
N ILE A 51 3.09 0.21 -12.39
CA ILE A 51 1.92 -0.68 -12.33
C ILE A 51 0.82 -0.23 -13.31
N LYS A 52 0.17 -1.18 -13.99
CA LYS A 52 -0.94 -1.01 -14.96
C LYS A 52 -2.01 -2.10 -14.81
N ASN A 53 -3.07 -2.01 -15.61
CA ASN A 53 -4.15 -3.00 -15.68
C ASN A 53 -4.85 -3.19 -14.32
N ILE A 54 -5.14 -2.07 -13.67
CA ILE A 54 -5.71 -2.05 -12.31
C ILE A 54 -7.23 -2.03 -12.44
N HIS A 55 -7.86 -3.19 -12.24
CA HIS A 55 -9.32 -3.35 -12.27
C HIS A 55 -9.92 -3.61 -10.88
N ASN A 56 -9.14 -4.18 -9.98
CA ASN A 56 -9.46 -4.33 -8.57
C ASN A 56 -8.52 -3.43 -7.75
N PRO A 57 -8.87 -2.16 -7.51
CA PRO A 57 -7.98 -1.21 -6.86
C PRO A 57 -7.73 -1.59 -5.41
N THR A 58 -6.50 -1.33 -4.94
CA THR A 58 -6.00 -1.79 -3.65
C THR A 58 -5.31 -0.69 -2.85
N LEU A 59 -5.11 -0.95 -1.55
CA LEU A 59 -4.25 -0.20 -0.66
C LEU A 59 -3.07 -1.07 -0.25
N THR A 60 -1.87 -0.63 -0.56
CA THR A 60 -0.63 -1.19 0.00
C THR A 60 -0.30 -0.47 1.30
N ILE A 61 -0.15 -1.22 2.39
CA ILE A 61 -0.02 -0.72 3.75
C ILE A 61 1.44 -0.67 4.17
N TYR A 62 1.88 0.51 4.61
CA TYR A 62 3.19 0.77 5.19
C TYR A 62 3.00 1.34 6.59
N LEU A 63 3.38 0.58 7.61
CA LEU A 63 3.29 1.02 9.01
C LEU A 63 4.69 1.35 9.55
N PRO A 64 4.85 2.44 10.32
CA PRO A 64 6.11 2.73 10.99
C PRO A 64 6.36 1.72 12.12
N PRO A 65 7.60 1.60 12.61
CA PRO A 65 7.89 0.93 13.87
C PRO A 65 6.99 1.47 14.98
N LYS A 66 6.45 0.58 15.83
CA LYS A 66 5.42 0.95 16.83
C LYS A 66 5.91 2.04 17.79
N GLU A 67 7.19 2.00 18.14
CA GLU A 67 7.88 2.94 19.00
C GLU A 67 8.06 4.34 18.38
N LYS A 68 7.97 4.46 17.05
CA LYS A 68 8.00 5.74 16.32
C LYS A 68 6.62 6.24 15.92
N ALA A 69 5.59 5.40 16.01
CA ALA A 69 4.26 5.70 15.49
C ALA A 69 3.68 6.97 16.13
N THR A 70 3.47 8.00 15.30
CA THR A 70 2.95 9.31 15.73
C THR A 70 1.42 9.37 15.80
N GLY A 71 0.74 8.32 15.30
CA GLY A 71 -0.70 8.29 15.05
C GLY A 71 -1.12 9.01 13.76
N ALA A 72 -0.24 9.74 13.07
CA ALA A 72 -0.57 10.36 11.79
C ALA A 72 -0.49 9.36 10.63
N ALA A 73 -1.30 9.59 9.59
CA ALA A 73 -1.27 8.81 8.36
C ALA A 73 -1.36 9.68 7.10
N VAL A 74 -0.80 9.17 6.01
CA VAL A 74 -0.89 9.75 4.67
C VAL A 74 -1.36 8.68 3.68
N VAL A 75 -2.41 8.96 2.93
CA VAL A 75 -2.81 8.18 1.75
C VAL A 75 -2.08 8.74 0.52
N ILE A 76 -1.28 7.91 -0.14
CA ILE A 76 -0.43 8.31 -1.26
C ILE A 76 -1.08 7.87 -2.56
N CYS A 77 -1.27 8.82 -3.48
CA CYS A 77 -1.69 8.57 -4.85
C CYS A 77 -0.47 8.76 -5.78
N PRO A 78 0.16 7.68 -6.28
CA PRO A 78 1.22 7.78 -7.28
C PRO A 78 0.68 8.47 -8.55
N GLY A 79 1.55 9.14 -9.31
CA GLY A 79 1.25 9.69 -10.62
C GLY A 79 1.42 8.68 -11.75
N GLY A 80 1.68 9.17 -12.97
CA GLY A 80 1.76 8.35 -14.18
C GLY A 80 0.66 8.64 -15.22
N GLY A 81 0.18 9.89 -15.24
CA GLY A 81 -0.67 10.40 -16.32
C GLY A 81 -2.03 9.72 -16.49
N HIS A 82 -2.48 8.96 -15.47
CA HIS A 82 -3.62 8.03 -15.55
C HIS A 82 -3.44 6.89 -16.57
N ARG A 83 -2.19 6.58 -16.95
CA ARG A 83 -1.82 5.49 -17.89
C ARG A 83 -1.00 4.40 -17.22
N GLU A 84 -0.30 4.74 -16.15
CA GLU A 84 0.42 3.87 -15.23
C GLU A 84 0.36 4.48 -13.83
N LEU A 85 0.80 3.72 -12.83
CA LEU A 85 1.26 4.24 -11.56
C LEU A 85 2.77 4.18 -11.49
N VAL A 86 3.45 5.31 -11.22
CA VAL A 86 4.90 5.35 -10.94
C VAL A 86 5.14 4.83 -9.52
N PHE A 87 4.92 3.53 -9.32
CA PHE A 87 4.68 2.96 -7.99
C PHE A 87 5.91 3.01 -7.07
N ASN A 88 7.13 2.81 -7.59
CA ASN A 88 8.31 2.82 -6.72
C ASN A 88 8.61 4.24 -6.22
N ALA A 89 8.94 5.15 -7.14
CA ALA A 89 9.38 6.50 -6.79
C ALA A 89 8.28 7.39 -6.18
N GLU A 90 7.01 7.18 -6.54
CA GLU A 90 5.89 8.03 -6.11
C GLU A 90 4.93 7.31 -5.15
N GLY A 91 5.21 6.05 -4.81
CA GLY A 91 4.43 5.25 -3.86
C GLY A 91 5.30 4.66 -2.75
N HIS A 92 6.17 3.71 -3.10
CA HIS A 92 7.01 2.98 -2.15
C HIS A 92 8.01 3.88 -1.41
N ASP A 93 8.84 4.62 -2.15
CA ASP A 93 9.88 5.47 -1.58
C ASP A 93 9.33 6.55 -0.64
N PRO A 94 8.27 7.31 -0.98
CA PRO A 94 7.67 8.25 -0.05
C PRO A 94 7.01 7.56 1.15
N ALA A 95 6.44 6.35 0.97
CA ALA A 95 5.91 5.58 2.09
C ALA A 95 7.00 5.15 3.08
N VAL A 96 8.15 4.69 2.58
CA VAL A 96 9.33 4.36 3.41
C VAL A 96 9.85 5.59 4.14
N PHE A 97 9.93 6.74 3.45
CA PHE A 97 10.32 8.00 4.07
C PHE A 97 9.37 8.40 5.21
N LEU A 98 8.05 8.37 4.98
CA LEU A 98 7.04 8.70 5.99
C LEU A 98 7.11 7.76 7.20
N ASN A 99 7.27 6.46 6.97
CA ASN A 99 7.47 5.49 8.04
C ASN A 99 8.72 5.80 8.88
N SER A 100 9.80 6.26 8.25
CA SER A 100 11.06 6.58 8.96
C SER A 100 10.90 7.69 10.00
N ILE A 101 9.95 8.60 9.77
CA ILE A 101 9.55 9.69 10.67
C ILE A 101 8.27 9.39 11.47
N GLY A 102 7.82 8.14 11.48
CA GLY A 102 6.72 7.69 12.34
C GLY A 102 5.31 7.94 11.80
N VAL A 103 5.16 8.25 10.52
CA VAL A 103 3.86 8.46 9.86
C VAL A 103 3.48 7.20 9.08
N ALA A 104 2.28 6.66 9.30
CA ALA A 104 1.76 5.55 8.52
C ALA A 104 1.45 5.98 7.07
N ALA A 105 1.75 5.12 6.11
CA ALA A 105 1.53 5.40 4.70
C ALA A 105 0.68 4.32 4.03
N PHE A 106 -0.21 4.74 3.14
CA PHE A 106 -1.15 3.88 2.45
C PHE A 106 -1.13 4.22 0.96
N VAL A 107 -0.45 3.41 0.15
CA VAL A 107 -0.31 3.69 -1.29
C VAL A 107 -1.51 3.11 -2.04
N VAL A 108 -2.21 3.96 -2.79
CA VAL A 108 -3.39 3.57 -3.56
C VAL A 108 -2.97 3.06 -4.93
N LYS A 109 -3.38 1.85 -5.28
CA LYS A 109 -3.40 1.37 -6.66
C LYS A 109 -4.80 1.61 -7.22
N TYR A 110 -5.00 2.73 -7.91
CA TYR A 110 -6.31 3.16 -8.44
C TYR A 110 -6.50 2.82 -9.92
N ARG A 111 -7.75 2.73 -10.38
CA ARG A 111 -8.09 2.46 -11.79
C ARG A 111 -7.54 3.54 -12.71
N LEU A 112 -7.03 3.18 -13.90
CA LEU A 112 -6.34 4.12 -14.80
C LEU A 112 -7.24 4.54 -15.96
N ALA A 113 -7.64 5.81 -16.01
CA ALA A 113 -8.62 6.34 -16.97
C ALA A 113 -8.06 6.62 -18.38
N ARG A 114 -6.74 6.54 -18.59
CA ARG A 114 -6.08 6.82 -19.87
C ARG A 114 -5.24 5.65 -20.38
N GLU A 115 -5.36 4.47 -19.79
CA GLU A 115 -4.86 3.24 -20.44
C GLU A 115 -5.53 3.02 -21.80
N GLU A 116 -4.86 2.29 -22.69
CA GLU A 116 -5.46 1.87 -23.95
C GLU A 116 -6.73 1.07 -23.68
N ASN A 117 -7.82 1.40 -24.37
CA ASN A 117 -9.15 0.79 -24.17
C ASN A 117 -9.72 0.94 -22.75
N SER A 118 -9.23 1.93 -21.97
CA SER A 118 -9.81 2.19 -20.65
C SER A 118 -11.27 2.62 -20.77
N VAL A 119 -12.10 1.98 -19.95
CA VAL A 119 -13.53 2.30 -19.77
C VAL A 119 -13.75 3.19 -18.53
N TYR A 120 -12.67 3.59 -17.87
CA TYR A 120 -12.73 4.39 -16.64
C TYR A 120 -12.67 5.88 -16.95
N THR A 121 -13.09 6.69 -15.98
CA THR A 121 -13.09 8.15 -16.08
C THR A 121 -12.51 8.72 -14.79
N ILE A 122 -11.80 9.84 -14.91
CA ILE A 122 -11.12 10.49 -13.78
C ILE A 122 -12.14 11.00 -12.76
N ASP A 123 -13.18 11.67 -13.25
CA ASP A 123 -14.23 12.32 -12.48
C ASP A 123 -15.15 11.34 -11.73
N LYS A 124 -15.22 10.07 -12.15
CA LYS A 124 -16.05 9.07 -11.48
C LYS A 124 -15.19 7.98 -10.84
N HIS A 125 -14.63 7.11 -11.66
CA HIS A 125 -14.04 5.86 -11.22
C HIS A 125 -12.75 6.08 -10.41
N VAL A 126 -11.87 6.98 -10.87
CA VAL A 126 -10.63 7.29 -10.15
C VAL A 126 -10.93 8.02 -8.84
N ARG A 127 -11.83 9.01 -8.88
CA ARG A 127 -12.30 9.74 -7.70
C ARG A 127 -12.93 8.81 -6.66
N GLU A 128 -13.77 7.86 -7.08
CA GLU A 128 -14.36 6.84 -6.20
C GLU A 128 -13.30 6.01 -5.47
N ASP A 129 -12.25 5.58 -6.18
CA ASP A 129 -11.16 4.81 -5.59
C ASP A 129 -10.39 5.64 -4.54
N ALA A 130 -10.11 6.90 -4.83
CA ALA A 130 -9.46 7.83 -3.90
C ALA A 130 -10.30 8.08 -2.64
N TYR A 131 -11.61 8.38 -2.79
CA TYR A 131 -12.53 8.51 -1.66
C TYR A 131 -12.63 7.22 -0.86
N ARG A 132 -12.68 6.07 -1.54
CA ARG A 132 -12.75 4.76 -0.87
C ARG A 132 -11.48 4.49 -0.08
N ALA A 133 -10.32 4.85 -0.60
CA ALA A 133 -9.04 4.71 0.08
C ALA A 133 -9.01 5.48 1.41
N ILE A 134 -9.25 6.79 1.39
CA ILE A 134 -9.23 7.60 2.63
C ILE A 134 -10.32 7.17 3.62
N ARG A 135 -11.51 6.78 3.13
CA ARG A 135 -12.57 6.23 4.00
C ARG A 135 -12.16 4.92 4.64
N THR A 136 -11.47 4.04 3.90
CA THR A 136 -10.97 2.76 4.42
C THR A 136 -9.94 3.00 5.51
N VAL A 137 -9.00 3.93 5.29
CA VAL A 137 -8.00 4.29 6.31
C VAL A 137 -8.64 4.89 7.54
N ARG A 138 -9.58 5.81 7.38
CA ARG A 138 -10.29 6.39 8.53
C ARG A 138 -11.13 5.36 9.30
N ASN A 139 -11.80 4.44 8.60
CA ASN A 139 -12.65 3.44 9.22
C ASN A 139 -11.84 2.36 9.98
N ARG A 140 -10.67 1.98 9.44
CA ARG A 140 -9.80 0.95 10.01
C ARG A 140 -8.65 1.53 10.85
N ALA A 141 -8.67 2.83 11.15
CA ALA A 141 -7.57 3.54 11.79
C ALA A 141 -7.08 2.87 13.09
N ARG A 142 -8.00 2.33 13.90
CA ARG A 142 -7.67 1.60 15.13
C ARG A 142 -6.80 0.37 14.87
N GLU A 143 -7.03 -0.36 13.78
CA GLU A 143 -6.25 -1.55 13.42
C GLU A 143 -4.79 -1.21 13.14
N TRP A 144 -4.52 0.03 12.74
CA TRP A 144 -3.21 0.51 12.30
C TRP A 144 -2.56 1.51 13.25
N ASN A 145 -3.13 1.69 14.45
CA ASN A 145 -2.68 2.69 15.42
C ASN A 145 -2.63 4.12 14.85
N VAL A 146 -3.62 4.46 14.02
CA VAL A 146 -3.79 5.78 13.39
C VAL A 146 -4.90 6.54 14.11
N ASP A 147 -4.70 7.84 14.30
CA ASP A 147 -5.72 8.79 14.73
C ASP A 147 -6.59 9.15 13.51
N PRO A 148 -7.90 8.83 13.52
CA PRO A 148 -8.79 9.09 12.39
C PRO A 148 -8.95 10.58 12.02
N THR A 149 -8.52 11.49 12.90
CA THR A 149 -8.51 12.94 12.68
C THR A 149 -7.20 13.46 12.08
N ARG A 150 -6.16 12.63 11.97
CA ARG A 150 -4.83 12.99 11.47
C ARG A 150 -4.45 12.21 10.20
N ILE A 151 -5.37 12.18 9.25
CA ILE A 151 -5.20 11.49 7.96
C ILE A 151 -5.16 12.54 6.84
N GLY A 152 -4.01 12.67 6.20
CA GLY A 152 -3.81 13.50 5.00
C GLY A 152 -3.76 12.66 3.72
N MET A 153 -3.73 13.35 2.58
CA MET A 153 -3.44 12.75 1.28
C MET A 153 -2.26 13.45 0.63
N LEU A 154 -1.48 12.70 -0.15
CA LEU A 154 -0.33 13.18 -0.90
C LEU A 154 -0.37 12.58 -2.30
N GLY A 155 -0.10 13.38 -3.32
CA GLY A 155 -0.17 12.93 -4.71
C GLY A 155 0.90 13.56 -5.57
N PHE A 156 1.36 12.81 -6.57
CA PHE A 156 2.38 13.25 -7.52
C PHE A 156 1.79 13.34 -8.92
N SER A 157 2.00 14.45 -9.65
CA SER A 157 1.52 14.59 -11.04
C SER A 157 0.01 14.27 -11.17
N ALA A 158 -0.36 13.26 -11.97
CA ALA A 158 -1.74 12.76 -12.05
C ALA A 158 -2.31 12.31 -10.70
N GLY A 159 -1.50 11.77 -9.79
CA GLY A 159 -1.91 11.48 -8.43
C GLY A 159 -2.21 12.74 -7.62
N GLY A 160 -1.56 13.86 -7.93
CA GLY A 160 -1.91 15.18 -7.39
C GLY A 160 -3.28 15.66 -7.89
N GLU A 161 -3.60 15.42 -9.16
CA GLU A 161 -4.96 15.62 -9.70
C GLU A 161 -5.96 14.73 -8.95
N VAL A 162 -5.65 13.46 -8.69
CA VAL A 162 -6.51 12.56 -7.91
C VAL A 162 -6.78 13.10 -6.51
N VAL A 163 -5.75 13.59 -5.81
CA VAL A 163 -5.90 14.18 -4.47
C VAL A 163 -6.80 15.42 -4.50
N ALA A 164 -6.73 16.24 -5.55
CA ALA A 164 -7.56 17.44 -5.68
C ALA A 164 -9.07 17.14 -5.89
N LEU A 165 -9.44 15.87 -6.13
CA LEU A 165 -10.83 15.44 -6.31
C LEU A 165 -11.52 15.03 -5.00
N VAL A 166 -10.79 14.96 -3.88
CA VAL A 166 -11.24 14.40 -2.59
C VAL A 166 -11.53 15.51 -1.59
#